data_AF-A0A8R1ETT1-F1
#
_entry.id   AF-A0A8R1ETT1-F1
#
_cell.length_a   1.000
_cell.length_b   1.000
_cell.length_c   1.000
_cell.angle_alpha   90.00
_cell.angle_beta   90.00
_cell.angle_gamma   90.00
#
_symmetry.space_group_name_H-M   'P 1'
#
loop_
_entity.id
_entity.type
_entity.pdbx_description
1 polymer ?
#
loop_
_entity_poly.entity_id
_entity_poly.type
_entity_poly.pdbx_seq_one_letter_code
_entity_poly.pdbx_strand_id
1 'polypeptide(L)'
;MSSITGLHVKSLRIGVEAVDVELDEEDHGILWTSLQTAFPGCSGMYYRELGDTCKKSVRFDGKKFIAPGGAWNDRQYFVTLSQRCHAASGNSGATSSYSDATKQFEKSVQAVQKMMLASGMKIDMSHLTKKRNHTSSRDTSSSTSSSTVTADPIQAIHERSELLKNAGRDLNPLEQQFLDLCRISTAKDQIIDANRQEISKLNEKLRSLEKNLEETEANLSEANAMVDAKQQELEMVSEALKRLEESRSTISELHEKSDNLEENVTELQLKMMSVEEENQGLKAQLETSQNRIKEMSDAIQMLTSSKEILAKELDQLRPFAEAAGIEDYENIPTFIHAIQENKELHKENLRIKTANEESKDSYKQMQSVQSEVFEENAKLRKRNEDLERRFEHVDDELTCVNENWAKELKEKQQDWEKIKFAAESEVLSLREQLGHLQSIVEAATREAAENARRVNELENERHEVRRLSDAVHIKTQEELSRQVRILKDRLADSDSQVAELNVLVSSLAADATASRREISDLL
;
A
#
# COMPACT_ATOMS: atom_id res chain seq x y z
N MET A 1 -28.48 -34.19 -50.79
CA MET A 1 -28.29 -32.76 -51.13
C MET A 1 -27.74 -32.09 -49.90
N SER A 2 -26.50 -31.61 -49.97
CA SER A 2 -25.70 -31.14 -48.83
C SER A 2 -26.18 -29.76 -48.35
N SER A 3 -26.53 -29.67 -47.07
CA SER A 3 -26.80 -28.39 -46.39
C SER A 3 -25.51 -27.60 -46.25
N ILE A 4 -25.57 -26.32 -46.61
CA ILE A 4 -24.46 -25.37 -46.58
C ILE A 4 -24.08 -25.12 -45.12
N THR A 5 -22.82 -25.38 -44.79
CA THR A 5 -22.21 -25.16 -43.49
C THR A 5 -22.22 -23.67 -43.12
N GLY A 6 -22.75 -23.38 -41.93
CA GLY A 6 -22.73 -22.03 -41.35
C GLY A 6 -21.30 -21.54 -41.11
N LEU A 7 -20.90 -20.51 -41.86
CA LEU A 7 -19.67 -19.74 -41.64
C LEU A 7 -19.69 -19.15 -40.23
N HIS A 8 -18.99 -19.78 -39.29
CA HIS A 8 -18.74 -19.22 -37.97
C HIS A 8 -17.80 -18.01 -38.12
N VAL A 9 -18.31 -16.81 -37.85
CA VAL A 9 -17.51 -15.59 -37.79
C VAL A 9 -16.64 -15.65 -36.53
N LYS A 10 -15.33 -15.89 -36.70
CA LYS A 10 -14.38 -16.02 -35.57
C LYS A 10 -14.01 -14.69 -34.91
N SER A 11 -14.24 -13.56 -35.57
CA SER A 11 -14.00 -12.24 -34.98
C SER A 11 -14.74 -11.14 -35.74
N LEU A 12 -15.27 -10.18 -34.99
CA LEU A 12 -15.87 -8.95 -35.50
C LEU A 12 -14.94 -7.79 -35.18
N ARG A 13 -14.58 -6.99 -36.19
CA ARG A 13 -13.87 -5.74 -35.97
C ARG A 13 -14.89 -4.66 -35.66
N ILE A 14 -14.95 -4.24 -34.40
CA ILE A 14 -15.77 -3.11 -33.96
C ILE A 14 -14.89 -1.86 -34.02
N GLY A 15 -15.31 -0.87 -34.79
CA GLY A 15 -14.71 0.46 -34.81
C GLY A 15 -15.36 1.35 -33.77
N VAL A 16 -14.57 2.20 -33.11
CA VAL A 16 -15.06 3.28 -32.24
C VAL A 16 -14.89 4.59 -33.00
N GLU A 17 -15.75 5.56 -32.74
CA GLU A 17 -15.62 6.91 -33.29
C GLU A 17 -14.28 7.54 -32.89
N ALA A 18 -13.70 8.33 -33.80
CA ALA A 18 -12.44 9.03 -33.51
C ALA A 18 -12.67 10.05 -32.40
N VAL A 19 -11.74 10.11 -31.44
CA VAL A 19 -11.78 11.06 -30.32
C VAL A 19 -10.69 12.10 -30.54
N ASP A 20 -11.07 13.37 -30.47
CA ASP A 20 -10.12 14.48 -30.50
C ASP A 20 -9.47 14.64 -29.12
N VAL A 21 -8.14 14.57 -29.07
CA VAL A 21 -7.35 14.74 -27.84
C VAL A 21 -6.55 16.02 -27.95
N GLU A 22 -6.71 16.90 -26.97
CA GLU A 22 -6.00 18.17 -26.92
C GLU A 22 -4.48 17.97 -26.77
N LEU A 23 -3.72 18.77 -27.50
CA LEU A 23 -2.26 18.82 -27.42
C LEU A 23 -1.83 19.80 -26.33
N ASP A 24 -0.74 19.47 -25.65
CA ASP A 24 -0.08 20.34 -24.68
C ASP A 24 0.38 21.66 -25.33
N GLU A 25 0.17 22.78 -24.65
CA GLU A 25 0.37 24.13 -25.21
C GLU A 25 1.86 24.46 -25.45
N GLU A 26 2.76 23.90 -24.63
CA GLU A 26 4.19 24.24 -24.68
C GLU A 26 4.95 23.46 -25.77
N ASP A 27 4.68 22.16 -25.91
CA ASP A 27 5.50 21.24 -26.72
C ASP A 27 4.70 20.43 -27.75
N HIS A 28 3.40 20.71 -27.90
CA HIS A 28 2.50 19.98 -28.80
C HIS A 28 2.48 18.46 -28.57
N GLY A 29 2.80 17.99 -27.37
CA GLY A 29 2.76 16.58 -27.00
C GLY A 29 1.36 16.15 -26.52
N ILE A 30 1.08 14.85 -26.53
CA ILE A 30 -0.14 14.32 -25.91
C ILE A 30 0.20 13.86 -24.49
N LEU A 31 -0.35 14.52 -23.49
CA LEU A 31 -0.17 14.12 -22.08
C LEU A 31 -0.75 12.73 -21.83
N TRP A 32 -0.04 11.92 -21.04
CA TRP A 32 -0.51 10.58 -20.66
C TRP A 32 -1.88 10.62 -19.99
N THR A 33 -2.09 11.58 -19.10
CA THR A 33 -3.35 11.79 -18.39
C THR A 33 -4.51 12.09 -19.33
N SER A 34 -4.31 12.99 -20.31
CA SER A 34 -5.32 13.32 -21.32
C SER A 34 -5.70 12.11 -22.17
N LEU A 35 -4.71 11.28 -22.53
CA LEU A 35 -4.98 10.04 -23.28
C LEU A 35 -5.78 9.03 -22.44
N GLN A 36 -5.46 8.87 -21.15
CA GLN A 36 -6.18 7.97 -20.24
C GLN A 36 -7.62 8.43 -19.96
N THR A 37 -7.87 9.73 -19.93
CA THR A 37 -9.22 10.29 -19.81
C THR A 37 -10.06 10.00 -21.05
N ALA A 38 -9.49 10.16 -22.25
CA ALA A 38 -10.16 9.85 -23.50
C ALA A 38 -10.37 8.33 -23.72
N PHE A 39 -9.41 7.52 -23.27
CA PHE A 39 -9.40 6.07 -23.47
C PHE A 39 -9.05 5.33 -22.16
N PRO A 40 -10.05 5.08 -21.30
CA PRO A 40 -9.84 4.33 -20.06
C PRO A 40 -9.23 2.95 -20.34
N GLY A 41 -8.14 2.62 -19.65
CA GLY A 41 -7.41 1.35 -19.85
C GLY A 41 -6.44 1.35 -21.04
N CYS A 42 -6.11 2.51 -21.61
CA CYS A 42 -5.04 2.57 -22.61
C CYS A 42 -3.67 2.23 -21.98
N SER A 43 -2.86 1.46 -22.72
CA SER A 43 -1.50 1.07 -22.30
C SER A 43 -0.41 1.64 -23.20
N GLY A 44 -0.79 2.25 -24.33
CA GLY A 44 0.17 2.86 -25.24
C GLY A 44 -0.46 3.26 -26.56
N MET A 45 0.31 3.97 -27.37
CA MET A 45 -0.12 4.48 -28.67
C MET A 45 0.82 4.01 -29.76
N TYR A 46 0.26 3.69 -30.92
CA TYR A 46 1.02 3.25 -32.09
C TYR A 46 0.41 3.83 -33.38
N TYR A 47 1.18 3.87 -34.44
CA TYR A 47 0.72 4.25 -35.78
C TYR A 47 1.11 3.17 -36.79
N ARG A 48 0.53 3.25 -37.97
CA ARG A 48 0.93 2.45 -39.14
C ARG A 48 1.22 3.41 -40.29
N GLU A 49 2.33 3.19 -40.98
CA GLU A 49 2.64 3.97 -42.18
C GLU A 49 1.81 3.49 -43.36
N LEU A 50 1.54 4.39 -44.31
CA LEU A 50 0.79 4.06 -45.52
C LEU A 50 1.53 2.98 -46.30
N GLY A 51 0.94 1.78 -46.41
CA GLY A 51 1.54 0.63 -47.09
C GLY A 51 2.32 -0.34 -46.19
N ASP A 52 2.48 -0.04 -44.89
CA ASP A 52 3.11 -0.93 -43.92
C ASP A 52 2.06 -1.53 -42.97
N THR A 53 2.09 -2.86 -42.82
CA THR A 53 1.22 -3.57 -41.86
C THR A 53 1.79 -3.57 -40.44
N CYS A 54 3.05 -3.16 -40.26
CA CYS A 54 3.75 -3.17 -38.98
C CYS A 54 3.25 -2.04 -38.06
N LYS A 55 3.08 -2.37 -36.78
CA LYS A 55 2.72 -1.39 -35.74
C LYS A 55 4.00 -0.72 -35.25
N LYS A 56 4.09 0.61 -35.36
CA LYS A 56 5.20 1.40 -34.82
C LYS A 56 4.74 2.14 -33.58
N SER A 57 5.43 1.96 -32.45
CA SER A 57 5.10 2.64 -31.21
C SER A 57 5.38 4.15 -31.30
N VAL A 58 4.52 4.95 -30.70
CA VAL A 58 4.78 6.38 -30.50
C VAL A 58 5.74 6.54 -29.33
N ARG A 59 6.70 7.45 -29.45
CA ARG A 59 7.70 7.70 -28.40
C ARG A 59 7.02 8.29 -27.17
N PHE A 60 7.36 7.75 -26.00
CA PHE A 60 6.90 8.20 -24.70
C PHE A 60 8.11 8.60 -23.85
N ASP A 61 8.05 9.77 -23.20
CA ASP A 61 9.15 10.29 -22.38
C ASP A 61 8.97 10.04 -20.86
N GLY A 62 7.90 9.33 -20.48
CA GLY A 62 7.51 9.11 -19.10
C GLY A 62 6.32 9.96 -18.65
N LYS A 63 5.98 11.03 -19.37
CA LYS A 63 4.85 11.92 -19.06
C LYS A 63 3.94 12.18 -20.27
N LYS A 64 4.49 12.26 -21.47
CA LYS A 64 3.78 12.58 -22.71
C LYS A 64 4.27 11.77 -23.91
N PHE A 65 3.39 11.65 -24.89
CA PHE A 65 3.71 11.12 -26.21
C PHE A 65 4.17 12.22 -27.14
N ILE A 66 5.17 11.90 -27.95
CA ILE A 66 5.83 12.84 -28.87
C ILE A 66 5.57 12.40 -30.31
N ALA A 67 5.17 13.35 -31.15
CA ALA A 67 4.91 13.13 -32.57
C ALA A 67 6.13 12.53 -33.29
N PRO A 68 5.99 11.39 -33.98
CA PRO A 68 7.04 10.85 -34.84
C PRO A 68 7.33 11.82 -35.99
N GLY A 69 8.49 12.47 -35.99
CA GLY A 69 8.84 13.47 -37.02
C GLY A 69 8.33 14.89 -36.73
N GLY A 70 7.81 15.16 -35.54
CA GLY A 70 7.49 16.51 -35.06
C GLY A 70 6.11 17.06 -35.43
N ALA A 71 5.24 16.29 -36.09
CA ALA A 71 3.87 16.67 -36.40
C ALA A 71 2.88 15.50 -36.23
N TRP A 72 1.65 15.78 -35.80
CA TRP A 72 0.58 14.79 -35.60
C TRP A 72 -0.34 14.62 -36.81
N ASN A 73 -0.24 15.48 -37.83
CA ASN A 73 -1.23 15.51 -38.92
C ASN A 73 -0.90 14.57 -40.09
N ASP A 74 0.21 13.83 -40.02
CA ASP A 74 0.70 13.02 -41.13
C ASP A 74 0.20 11.56 -41.09
N ARG A 75 -0.40 11.12 -39.97
CA ARG A 75 -0.69 9.69 -39.70
C ARG A 75 -2.00 9.49 -38.95
N GLN A 76 -2.52 8.27 -39.06
CA GLN A 76 -3.53 7.77 -38.12
C GLN A 76 -2.86 7.11 -36.93
N TYR A 77 -3.27 7.51 -35.73
CA TYR A 77 -2.80 6.96 -34.47
C TYR A 77 -3.86 6.05 -33.87
N PHE A 78 -3.39 4.98 -33.25
CA PHE A 78 -4.22 3.97 -32.64
C PHE A 78 -3.79 3.79 -31.19
N VAL A 79 -4.77 3.73 -30.31
CA VAL A 79 -4.55 3.48 -28.90
C VAL A 79 -4.70 1.99 -28.63
N THR A 80 -3.75 1.42 -27.89
CA THR A 80 -3.85 0.05 -27.42
C THR A 80 -4.64 0.07 -26.12
N LEU A 81 -5.87 -0.45 -26.17
CA LEU A 81 -6.64 -0.73 -24.97
C LEU A 81 -6.17 -2.08 -24.43
N SER A 82 -5.61 -2.07 -23.23
CA SER A 82 -5.27 -3.30 -22.53
C SER A 82 -6.36 -3.52 -21.48
N GLN A 83 -7.09 -4.63 -21.57
CA GLN A 83 -7.85 -5.14 -20.44
C GLN A 83 -6.86 -5.58 -19.37
N ARG A 84 -6.27 -4.64 -18.62
CA ARG A 84 -5.35 -4.85 -17.49
C ARG A 84 -4.96 -3.50 -16.89
N CYS A 85 -5.90 -2.88 -16.18
CA CYS A 85 -5.56 -2.06 -15.01
C CYS A 85 -5.67 -2.86 -13.70
N HIS A 86 -5.90 -4.18 -13.80
CA HIS A 86 -5.65 -5.15 -12.74
C HIS A 86 -4.90 -6.35 -13.34
N ALA A 87 -3.93 -6.88 -12.60
CA ALA A 87 -3.06 -8.02 -12.91
C ALA A 87 -1.74 -7.72 -13.66
N ALA A 88 -0.69 -7.59 -12.83
CA ALA A 88 0.69 -8.00 -13.10
C ALA A 88 0.83 -9.53 -13.36
N SER A 89 -0.01 -10.12 -14.20
CA SER A 89 0.06 -11.55 -14.53
C SER A 89 -0.28 -11.78 -15.98
N GLY A 90 0.71 -11.83 -16.87
CA GLY A 90 0.44 -12.22 -18.24
C GLY A 90 1.48 -11.86 -19.31
N ASN A 91 2.58 -11.19 -18.95
CA ASN A 91 3.75 -11.11 -19.83
C ASN A 91 5.02 -11.39 -19.02
N SER A 92 5.50 -12.62 -19.15
CA SER A 92 6.77 -13.16 -18.61
C SER A 92 7.99 -12.51 -19.27
N GLY A 93 8.12 -11.19 -19.18
CA GLY A 93 9.23 -10.46 -19.81
C GLY A 93 9.67 -9.18 -19.11
N ALA A 94 8.83 -8.57 -18.27
CA ALA A 94 9.19 -7.29 -17.62
C ALA A 94 9.68 -7.45 -16.17
N THR A 95 9.27 -8.49 -15.45
CA THR A 95 9.74 -8.76 -14.07
C THR A 95 11.02 -9.60 -14.01
N SER A 96 11.37 -10.32 -15.08
CA SER A 96 12.69 -10.97 -15.22
C SER A 96 13.84 -9.96 -15.25
N SER A 97 13.60 -8.72 -15.70
CA SER A 97 14.64 -7.69 -15.75
C SER A 97 15.17 -7.31 -14.37
N TYR A 98 14.32 -7.28 -13.34
CA TYR A 98 14.75 -6.92 -11.99
C TYR A 98 15.41 -8.09 -11.27
N SER A 99 14.90 -9.32 -11.40
CA SER A 99 15.55 -10.49 -10.81
C SER A 99 16.93 -10.74 -11.42
N ASP A 100 17.07 -10.53 -12.74
CA ASP A 100 18.34 -10.70 -13.43
C ASP A 100 19.30 -9.53 -13.16
N ALA A 101 18.79 -8.30 -12.99
CA ALA A 101 19.58 -7.16 -12.53
C ALA A 101 20.08 -7.34 -11.10
N THR A 102 19.26 -7.85 -10.17
CA THR A 102 19.67 -8.16 -8.79
C THR A 102 20.73 -9.26 -8.77
N LYS A 103 20.58 -10.31 -9.58
CA LYS A 103 21.60 -11.38 -9.71
C LYS A 103 22.90 -10.87 -10.33
N GLN A 104 22.86 -9.95 -11.30
CA GLN A 104 24.07 -9.31 -11.85
C GLN A 104 24.74 -8.39 -10.84
N PHE A 105 23.94 -7.65 -10.06
CA PHE A 105 24.42 -6.81 -8.98
C PHE A 105 25.12 -7.65 -7.89
N GLU A 106 24.50 -8.72 -7.40
CA GLU A 106 25.13 -9.63 -6.43
C GLU A 106 26.43 -10.25 -6.97
N LYS A 107 26.46 -10.66 -8.24
CA LYS A 107 27.69 -11.16 -8.87
C LYS A 107 28.78 -10.09 -8.96
N SER A 108 28.40 -8.83 -9.23
CA SER A 108 29.34 -7.70 -9.26
C SER A 108 29.89 -7.38 -7.87
N VAL A 109 29.06 -7.41 -6.82
CA VAL A 109 29.47 -7.21 -5.43
C VAL A 109 30.38 -8.33 -4.96
N GLN A 110 30.06 -9.59 -5.27
CA GLN A 110 30.93 -10.72 -4.95
C GLN A 110 32.26 -10.65 -5.71
N ALA A 111 32.26 -10.21 -6.98
CA ALA A 111 33.48 -10.02 -7.75
C ALA A 111 34.36 -8.91 -7.15
N VAL A 112 33.77 -7.79 -6.72
CA VAL A 112 34.47 -6.70 -6.03
C VAL A 112 35.00 -7.17 -4.68
N GLN A 113 34.20 -7.87 -3.88
CA GLN A 113 34.62 -8.43 -2.59
C GLN A 113 35.80 -9.41 -2.77
N LYS A 114 35.76 -10.24 -3.82
CA LYS A 114 36.84 -11.17 -4.15
C LYS A 114 38.10 -10.46 -4.66
N MET A 115 37.96 -9.35 -5.41
CA MET A 115 39.08 -8.49 -5.81
C MET A 115 39.69 -7.73 -4.62
N MET A 116 38.88 -7.24 -3.69
CA MET A 116 39.36 -6.56 -2.49
C MET A 116 40.11 -7.52 -1.56
N LEU A 117 39.60 -8.75 -1.41
CA LEU A 117 40.27 -9.83 -0.67
C LEU A 117 41.56 -10.30 -1.37
N ALA A 118 41.56 -10.40 -2.71
CA ALA A 118 42.74 -10.77 -3.50
C ALA A 118 43.82 -9.68 -3.56
N SER A 119 43.43 -8.40 -3.42
CA SER A 119 44.35 -7.25 -3.44
C SER A 119 44.97 -6.92 -2.06
N GLY A 120 44.68 -7.73 -1.03
CA GLY A 120 45.32 -7.59 0.28
C GLY A 120 44.97 -6.32 1.07
N MET A 121 43.95 -5.54 0.66
CA MET A 121 43.49 -4.37 1.40
C MET A 121 42.63 -4.83 2.59
N LYS A 122 43.28 -5.06 3.74
CA LYS A 122 42.60 -5.20 5.03
C LYS A 122 42.14 -3.81 5.49
N ILE A 123 40.85 -3.53 5.38
CA ILE A 123 40.23 -2.42 6.11
C ILE A 123 40.11 -2.88 7.57
N ASP A 124 41.02 -2.40 8.40
CA ASP A 124 41.02 -2.65 9.84
C ASP A 124 39.98 -1.74 10.50
N MET A 125 38.79 -2.27 10.77
CA MET A 125 37.68 -1.58 11.44
C MET A 125 37.81 -1.62 12.98
N SER A 126 39.02 -1.81 13.53
CA SER A 126 39.24 -1.94 14.98
C SER A 126 39.49 -0.60 15.73
N HIS A 127 39.37 0.56 15.08
CA HIS A 127 39.69 1.85 15.69
C HIS A 127 38.51 2.73 16.15
N LEU A 128 37.25 2.30 16.04
CA LEU A 128 36.10 3.15 16.38
C LEU A 128 35.49 2.95 17.78
N THR A 129 36.09 2.14 18.66
CA THR A 129 35.61 1.98 20.04
C THR A 129 36.72 2.25 21.07
N LYS A 130 37.16 3.50 21.19
CA LYS A 130 37.90 3.97 22.38
C LYS A 130 37.16 5.12 23.06
N LYS A 131 36.32 4.72 24.00
CA LYS A 131 35.73 5.56 25.06
C LYS A 131 36.87 6.21 25.84
N ARG A 132 37.11 7.49 25.59
CA ARG A 132 38.17 8.28 26.22
C ARG A 132 37.60 8.90 27.51
N ASN A 133 37.80 8.20 28.63
CA ASN A 133 37.64 8.80 29.95
C ASN A 133 38.69 9.92 30.11
N HIS A 134 38.25 11.16 30.25
CA HIS A 134 39.08 12.25 30.77
C HIS A 134 38.50 12.73 32.09
N THR A 135 39.27 12.47 33.13
CA THR A 135 39.29 13.13 34.43
C THR A 135 39.67 14.61 34.24
N SER A 136 38.80 15.55 34.61
CA SER A 136 39.17 16.97 34.69
C SER A 136 39.72 17.29 36.08
N SER A 137 41.02 17.52 36.14
CA SER A 137 41.74 18.14 37.24
C SER A 137 41.40 19.63 37.37
N ARG A 138 41.07 20.01 38.61
CA ARG A 138 41.51 21.20 39.35
C ARG A 138 42.50 22.16 38.65
N ASP A 139 42.15 23.45 38.62
CA ASP A 139 43.00 24.65 38.83
C ASP A 139 42.06 25.88 38.94
N THR A 140 41.80 26.48 40.11
CA THR A 140 42.50 27.61 40.78
C THR A 140 42.92 28.82 39.92
N SER A 141 42.16 29.91 40.01
CA SER A 141 42.60 31.33 40.17
C SER A 141 41.35 32.23 40.08
N SER A 142 40.88 32.87 41.15
CA SER A 142 41.32 34.15 41.74
C SER A 142 41.33 35.34 40.78
N SER A 143 40.27 36.16 40.89
CA SER A 143 40.25 37.64 40.92
C SER A 143 41.01 38.42 39.85
N THR A 144 40.32 39.23 39.03
CA THR A 144 40.17 40.68 39.25
C THR A 144 39.41 41.36 38.12
N SER A 145 38.47 42.19 38.52
CA SER A 145 37.79 43.22 37.74
C SER A 145 38.78 44.27 37.23
N SER A 146 38.82 44.48 35.91
CA SER A 146 39.19 45.80 35.36
C SER A 146 38.40 46.06 34.08
N SER A 147 37.53 47.07 34.18
CA SER A 147 36.82 47.68 33.08
C SER A 147 37.72 48.74 32.48
N THR A 148 38.31 48.47 31.31
CA THR A 148 38.76 49.51 30.38
C THR A 148 38.63 48.99 28.96
N VAL A 149 37.72 49.62 28.20
CA VAL A 149 37.75 49.86 26.75
C VAL A 149 38.54 48.82 25.93
N THR A 150 37.79 47.99 25.21
CA THR A 150 38.27 47.15 24.11
C THR A 150 38.83 48.04 22.99
N ALA A 151 40.07 48.51 23.13
CA ALA A 151 40.89 48.88 22.01
C ALA A 151 41.41 47.58 21.38
N ASP A 152 41.25 47.43 20.05
CA ASP A 152 41.81 46.31 19.31
C ASP A 152 43.31 46.19 19.68
N PRO A 153 43.78 45.03 20.18
CA PRO A 153 45.17 44.87 20.61
C PRO A 153 46.18 45.22 19.51
N ILE A 154 45.80 45.07 18.23
CA ILE A 154 46.60 45.51 17.09
C ILE A 154 46.70 47.04 17.03
N GLN A 155 45.59 47.73 17.28
CA GLN A 155 45.51 49.18 17.32
C GLN A 155 46.31 49.74 18.50
N ALA A 156 46.26 49.11 19.68
CA ALA A 156 47.07 49.49 20.84
C ALA A 156 48.59 49.30 20.60
N ILE A 157 48.99 48.24 19.90
CA ILE A 157 50.39 48.02 19.48
C ILE A 157 50.82 49.04 18.43
N HIS A 158 49.92 49.42 17.52
CA HIS A 158 50.18 50.43 16.49
C HIS A 158 50.31 51.84 17.09
N GLU A 159 49.41 52.24 17.97
CA GLU A 159 49.45 53.52 18.70
C GLU A 159 50.70 53.65 19.56
N ARG A 160 51.11 52.58 20.24
CA ARG A 160 52.37 52.55 21.01
C ARG A 160 53.61 52.69 20.12
N SER A 161 53.59 52.10 18.92
CA SER A 161 54.66 52.23 17.92
C SER A 161 54.75 53.65 17.35
N GLU A 162 53.61 54.29 17.09
CA GLU A 162 53.51 55.68 16.62
C GLU A 162 53.94 56.68 17.71
N LEU A 163 53.56 56.46 18.97
CA LEU A 163 53.98 57.28 20.10
C LEU A 163 55.50 57.26 20.32
N LEU A 164 56.14 56.10 20.15
CA LEU A 164 57.60 55.96 20.25
C LEU A 164 58.33 56.68 19.11
N LYS A 165 57.75 56.66 17.90
CA LYS A 165 58.27 57.37 16.72
C LYS A 165 58.12 58.89 16.85
N ASN A 166 56.99 59.37 17.38
CA ASN A 166 56.73 60.79 17.64
C ASN A 166 57.61 61.37 18.78
N ALA A 167 58.17 60.52 19.64
CA ALA A 167 59.14 60.90 20.67
C ALA A 167 60.58 61.04 20.14
N GLY A 168 60.82 60.93 18.83
CA GLY A 168 62.13 61.12 18.20
C GLY A 168 63.14 60.00 18.46
N ARG A 169 62.68 58.83 18.92
CA ARG A 169 63.51 57.65 19.16
C ARG A 169 63.25 56.60 18.08
N ASP A 170 64.23 56.40 17.21
CA ASP A 170 64.20 55.27 16.28
C ASP A 170 64.35 53.97 17.08
N LEU A 171 63.46 53.01 16.80
CA LEU A 171 63.49 51.68 17.43
C LEU A 171 64.78 50.96 17.05
N ASN A 172 65.47 50.39 18.04
CA ASN A 172 66.60 49.51 17.78
C ASN A 172 66.10 48.27 17.01
N PRO A 173 66.85 47.70 16.04
CA PRO A 173 66.51 46.45 15.36
C PRO A 173 65.90 45.35 16.24
N LEU A 174 66.36 45.21 17.48
CA LEU A 174 65.81 44.24 18.43
C LEU A 174 64.40 44.63 18.93
N GLU A 175 64.17 45.91 19.24
CA GLU A 175 62.85 46.43 19.66
C GLU A 175 61.82 46.32 18.52
N GLN A 176 62.26 46.51 17.27
CA GLN A 176 61.43 46.30 16.08
C GLN A 176 61.02 44.84 15.92
N GLN A 177 61.96 43.89 16.11
CA GLN A 177 61.65 42.45 16.07
C GLN A 177 60.65 42.04 17.15
N PHE A 178 60.75 42.60 18.37
CA PHE A 178 59.76 42.35 19.42
C PHE A 178 58.38 42.89 19.06
N LEU A 179 58.30 44.11 18.50
CA LEU A 179 57.03 44.68 18.02
C LEU A 179 56.40 43.84 16.92
N ASP A 180 57.21 43.38 15.96
CA ASP A 180 56.74 42.52 14.87
C ASP A 180 56.28 41.16 15.40
N LEU A 181 56.98 40.57 16.37
CA LEU A 181 56.56 39.34 17.04
C LEU A 181 55.24 39.51 17.79
N CYS A 182 55.04 40.64 18.48
CA CYS A 182 53.78 40.96 19.14
C CYS A 182 52.63 41.10 18.13
N ARG A 183 52.85 41.82 17.01
CA ARG A 183 51.86 41.93 15.93
C ARG A 183 51.50 40.58 15.33
N ILE A 184 52.50 39.75 15.04
CA ILE A 184 52.31 38.39 14.51
C ILE A 184 51.56 37.53 15.53
N SER A 185 51.90 37.60 16.82
CA SER A 185 51.21 36.85 17.88
C SER A 185 49.75 37.25 17.98
N THR A 186 49.45 38.55 18.00
CA THR A 186 48.08 39.05 18.06
C THR A 186 47.28 38.68 16.80
N ALA A 187 47.86 38.82 15.61
CA ALA A 187 47.21 38.41 14.37
C ALA A 187 46.94 36.90 14.34
N LYS A 188 47.87 36.09 14.85
CA LYS A 188 47.70 34.64 14.99
C LYS A 188 46.56 34.31 15.95
N ASP A 189 46.47 34.99 17.09
CA ASP A 189 45.41 34.77 18.08
C ASP A 189 44.03 35.15 17.49
N GLN A 190 43.94 36.25 16.75
CA GLN A 190 42.71 36.63 16.02
C GLN A 190 42.29 35.57 14.99
N ILE A 191 43.25 35.00 14.23
CA ILE A 191 42.96 33.92 13.28
C ILE A 191 42.51 32.65 14.02
N ILE A 192 43.14 32.32 15.15
CA ILE A 192 42.74 31.16 15.97
C ILE A 192 41.32 31.34 16.48
N ASP A 193 40.96 32.53 16.97
CA ASP A 193 39.62 32.79 17.47
C ASP A 193 38.57 32.82 16.35
N ALA A 194 38.91 33.37 15.18
CA ALA A 194 38.06 33.30 13.98
C ALA A 194 37.82 31.83 13.57
N ASN A 195 38.88 31.02 13.51
CA ASN A 195 38.78 29.59 13.20
C ASN A 195 37.98 28.82 14.26
N ARG A 196 38.14 29.15 15.55
CA ARG A 196 37.34 28.55 16.64
C ARG A 196 35.86 28.86 16.48
N GLN A 197 35.52 30.10 16.15
CA GLN A 197 34.13 30.49 15.89
C GLN A 197 33.55 29.77 14.66
N GLU A 198 34.33 29.65 13.58
CA GLU A 198 33.90 28.93 12.39
C GLU A 198 33.70 27.43 12.67
N ILE A 199 34.62 26.80 13.41
CA ILE A 199 34.48 25.41 13.87
C ILE A 199 33.22 25.24 14.72
N SER A 200 32.93 26.16 15.65
CA SER A 200 31.71 26.12 16.45
C SER A 200 30.45 26.19 15.57
N LYS A 201 30.41 27.12 14.59
CA LYS A 201 29.29 27.24 13.64
C LYS A 201 29.12 25.99 12.77
N LEU A 202 30.23 25.40 12.31
CA LEU A 202 30.20 24.17 11.53
C LEU A 202 29.70 22.99 12.37
N ASN A 203 30.13 22.87 13.62
CA ASN A 203 29.66 21.83 14.53
C ASN A 203 28.17 21.97 14.87
N GLU A 204 27.67 23.19 15.06
CA GLU A 204 26.23 23.43 15.25
C GLU A 204 25.42 23.03 14.02
N LYS A 205 25.88 23.41 12.82
CA LYS A 205 25.26 22.97 11.55
C LYS A 205 25.28 21.45 11.41
N LEU A 206 26.40 20.81 11.72
CA LEU A 206 26.55 19.37 11.65
C LEU A 206 25.56 18.66 12.58
N ARG A 207 25.44 19.09 13.85
CA ARG A 207 24.43 18.55 14.78
C ARG A 207 23.00 18.76 14.30
N SER A 208 22.70 19.91 13.69
CA SER A 208 21.36 20.16 13.14
C SER A 208 21.05 19.24 11.96
N LEU A 209 22.04 18.96 11.11
CA LEU A 209 21.88 18.05 9.97
C LEU A 209 21.78 16.58 10.43
N GLU A 210 22.55 16.17 11.42
CA GLU A 210 22.44 14.83 12.04
C GLU A 210 21.05 14.62 12.63
N LYS A 211 20.52 15.59 13.37
CA LYS A 211 19.15 15.52 13.91
C LYS A 211 18.10 15.42 12.80
N ASN A 212 18.23 16.22 11.74
CA ASN A 212 17.31 16.16 10.61
C ASN A 212 17.41 14.83 9.88
N LEU A 213 18.62 14.25 9.75
CA LEU A 213 18.81 12.93 9.16
C LEU A 213 18.07 11.86 9.96
N GLU A 214 18.26 11.82 11.28
CA GLU A 214 17.56 10.89 12.18
C GLU A 214 16.03 11.02 12.06
N GLU A 215 15.51 12.25 12.00
CA GLU A 215 14.08 12.50 11.81
C GLU A 215 13.58 11.99 10.44
N THR A 216 14.36 12.21 9.37
CA THR A 216 14.00 11.70 8.03
C THR A 216 14.08 10.18 7.95
N GLU A 217 15.02 9.54 8.64
CA GLU A 217 15.13 8.08 8.72
C GLU A 217 13.94 7.48 9.47
N ALA A 218 13.52 8.10 10.58
CA ALA A 218 12.33 7.69 11.32
C ALA A 218 11.05 7.81 10.46
N ASN A 219 10.88 8.96 9.78
CA ASN A 219 9.74 9.18 8.88
C ASN A 219 9.71 8.18 7.71
N LEU A 220 10.89 7.84 7.16
CA LEU A 220 11.00 6.86 6.07
C LEU A 220 10.70 5.44 6.56
N SER A 221 11.13 5.09 7.78
CA SER A 221 10.77 3.82 8.42
C SER A 221 9.25 3.69 8.64
N GLU A 222 8.59 4.76 9.11
CA GLU A 222 7.14 4.79 9.29
C GLU A 222 6.40 4.66 7.95
N ALA A 223 6.85 5.39 6.92
CA ALA A 223 6.28 5.30 5.58
C ALA A 223 6.41 3.89 4.99
N ASN A 224 7.55 3.22 5.18
CA ASN A 224 7.74 1.84 4.74
C ASN A 224 6.80 0.87 5.47
N ALA A 225 6.64 1.00 6.79
CA ALA A 225 5.70 0.17 7.54
C ALA A 225 4.25 0.35 7.06
N MET A 226 3.87 1.59 6.68
CA MET A 226 2.57 1.87 6.09
C MET A 226 2.40 1.21 4.71
N VAL A 227 3.43 1.26 3.87
CA VAL A 227 3.43 0.59 2.56
C VAL A 227 3.28 -0.92 2.73
N ASP A 228 3.98 -1.54 3.68
CA ASP A 228 3.87 -2.97 3.96
C ASP A 228 2.46 -3.36 4.43
N ALA A 229 1.84 -2.55 5.30
CA ALA A 229 0.46 -2.76 5.73
C ALA A 229 -0.53 -2.66 4.55
N LYS A 230 -0.36 -1.67 3.66
CA LYS A 230 -1.19 -1.54 2.46
C LYS A 230 -0.97 -2.65 1.45
N GLN A 231 0.25 -3.18 1.35
CA GLN A 231 0.54 -4.33 0.50
C GLN A 231 -0.16 -5.60 1.01
N GLN A 232 -0.19 -5.81 2.33
CA GLN A 232 -0.94 -6.93 2.95
C GLN A 232 -2.45 -6.79 2.74
N GLU A 233 -3.02 -5.59 2.90
CA GLU A 233 -4.42 -5.33 2.58
C GLU A 233 -4.75 -5.68 1.12
N LEU A 234 -3.87 -5.29 0.18
CA LEU A 234 -4.04 -5.55 -1.24
C LEU A 234 -3.97 -7.05 -1.57
N GLU A 235 -3.10 -7.79 -0.89
CA GLU A 235 -2.99 -9.25 -1.03
C GLU A 235 -4.26 -9.96 -0.55
N MET A 236 -4.81 -9.56 0.61
CA MET A 236 -6.07 -10.09 1.11
C MET A 236 -7.25 -9.82 0.15
N VAL A 237 -7.32 -8.61 -0.41
CA VAL A 237 -8.36 -8.25 -1.39
C VAL A 237 -8.20 -9.05 -2.68
N SER A 238 -6.96 -9.26 -3.14
CA SER A 238 -6.69 -10.08 -4.33
C SER A 238 -7.13 -11.53 -4.14
N GLU A 239 -6.88 -12.11 -2.96
CA GLU A 239 -7.32 -13.48 -2.64
C GLU A 239 -8.85 -13.57 -2.54
N ALA A 240 -9.51 -12.57 -1.94
CA ALA A 240 -10.96 -12.49 -1.90
C ALA A 240 -11.58 -12.41 -3.30
N LEU A 241 -10.98 -11.62 -4.21
CA LEU A 241 -11.42 -11.54 -5.60
C LEU A 241 -11.27 -12.87 -6.34
N LYS A 242 -10.18 -13.61 -6.09
CA LYS A 242 -9.97 -14.93 -6.67
C LYS A 242 -11.07 -15.92 -6.24
N ARG A 243 -11.39 -15.95 -4.94
CA ARG A 243 -12.49 -16.77 -4.40
C ARG A 243 -13.85 -16.39 -4.99
N LEU A 244 -14.08 -15.09 -5.23
CA LEU A 244 -15.31 -14.62 -5.89
C LEU A 244 -15.38 -15.07 -7.34
N GLU A 245 -14.27 -15.09 -8.09
CA GLU A 245 -14.26 -15.59 -9.47
C GLU A 245 -14.51 -17.11 -9.53
N GLU A 246 -13.93 -17.88 -8.60
CA GLU A 246 -14.21 -19.32 -8.42
C GLU A 246 -15.69 -19.56 -8.04
N SER A 247 -16.25 -18.73 -7.16
CA SER A 247 -17.69 -18.77 -6.87
C SER A 247 -18.54 -18.42 -8.10
N ARG A 248 -18.09 -17.48 -8.95
CA ARG A 248 -18.81 -17.13 -10.17
C ARG A 248 -18.78 -18.26 -11.20
N SER A 249 -17.67 -18.97 -11.33
CA SER A 249 -17.57 -20.11 -12.24
C SER A 249 -18.48 -21.25 -11.79
N THR A 250 -18.48 -21.58 -10.49
CA THR A 250 -19.38 -22.61 -9.94
C THR A 250 -20.86 -22.26 -10.10
N ILE A 251 -21.24 -20.99 -9.90
CA ILE A 251 -22.61 -20.51 -10.20
C ILE A 251 -22.95 -20.68 -11.67
N SER A 252 -22.02 -20.37 -12.59
CA SER A 252 -22.24 -20.52 -14.03
C SER A 252 -22.44 -21.99 -14.43
N GLU A 253 -21.63 -22.91 -13.87
CA GLU A 253 -21.79 -24.35 -14.09
C GLU A 253 -23.12 -24.88 -13.54
N LEU A 254 -23.56 -24.38 -12.37
CA LEU A 254 -24.86 -24.74 -11.81
C LEU A 254 -26.01 -24.22 -12.67
N HIS A 255 -25.90 -23.02 -13.22
CA HIS A 255 -26.88 -22.47 -14.15
C HIS A 255 -27.01 -23.33 -15.41
N GLU A 256 -25.89 -23.71 -16.02
CA GLU A 256 -25.89 -24.58 -17.21
C GLU A 256 -26.52 -25.96 -16.91
N LYS A 257 -26.23 -26.53 -15.73
CA LYS A 257 -26.90 -27.77 -15.29
C LYS A 257 -28.40 -27.57 -15.07
N SER A 258 -28.82 -26.44 -14.53
CA SER A 258 -30.23 -26.10 -14.34
C SER A 258 -30.95 -26.00 -15.68
N ASP A 259 -30.37 -25.29 -16.65
CA ASP A 259 -30.93 -25.12 -18.00
C ASP A 259 -31.09 -26.48 -18.70
N ASN A 260 -30.07 -27.35 -18.61
CA ASN A 260 -30.13 -28.71 -19.15
C ASN A 260 -31.22 -29.57 -18.47
N LEU A 261 -31.40 -29.42 -17.14
CA LEU A 261 -32.45 -30.14 -16.42
C LEU A 261 -33.84 -29.63 -16.81
N GLU A 262 -34.02 -28.31 -16.98
CA GLU A 262 -35.27 -27.73 -17.47
C GLU A 262 -35.60 -28.24 -18.87
N GLU A 263 -34.63 -28.28 -19.80
CA GLU A 263 -34.82 -28.84 -21.13
C GLU A 263 -35.28 -30.32 -21.06
N ASN A 264 -34.59 -31.14 -20.26
CA ASN A 264 -34.98 -32.54 -20.05
C ASN A 264 -36.40 -32.69 -19.47
N VAL A 265 -36.79 -31.82 -18.53
CA VAL A 265 -38.16 -31.83 -17.97
C VAL A 265 -39.18 -31.51 -19.06
N THR A 266 -38.92 -30.51 -19.90
CA THR A 266 -39.83 -30.18 -21.02
C THR A 266 -39.93 -31.32 -22.05
N GLU A 267 -38.81 -31.99 -22.36
CA GLU A 267 -38.81 -33.15 -23.27
C GLU A 267 -39.59 -34.33 -22.69
N LEU A 268 -39.41 -34.63 -21.40
CA LEU A 268 -40.15 -35.68 -20.71
C LEU A 268 -41.65 -35.38 -20.64
N GLN A 269 -42.03 -34.12 -20.40
CA GLN A 269 -43.44 -33.70 -20.44
C GLN A 269 -44.06 -33.91 -21.81
N LEU A 270 -43.34 -33.56 -22.89
CA LEU A 270 -43.77 -33.81 -24.28
C LEU A 270 -43.96 -35.31 -24.56
N LYS A 271 -43.00 -36.15 -24.15
CA LYS A 271 -43.11 -37.61 -24.29
C LYS A 271 -44.30 -38.17 -23.51
N MET A 272 -44.53 -37.67 -22.30
CA MET A 272 -45.66 -38.08 -21.47
C MET A 272 -46.99 -37.74 -22.14
N MET A 273 -47.13 -36.52 -22.68
CA MET A 273 -48.33 -36.13 -23.45
C MET A 273 -48.57 -37.03 -24.67
N SER A 274 -47.51 -37.36 -25.43
CA SER A 274 -47.62 -38.27 -26.58
C SER A 274 -48.11 -39.66 -26.18
N VAL A 275 -47.58 -40.21 -25.08
CA VAL A 275 -47.99 -41.52 -24.55
C VAL A 275 -49.43 -41.48 -24.02
N GLU A 276 -49.84 -40.38 -23.39
CA GLU A 276 -51.23 -40.19 -22.97
C GLU A 276 -52.19 -40.15 -24.16
N GLU A 277 -51.83 -39.47 -25.24
CA GLU A 277 -52.61 -39.42 -26.48
C GLU A 277 -52.71 -40.80 -27.16
N GLU A 278 -51.60 -41.55 -27.24
CA GLU A 278 -51.60 -42.93 -27.72
C GLU A 278 -52.49 -43.84 -26.86
N ASN A 279 -52.43 -43.73 -25.53
CA ASN A 279 -53.28 -44.50 -24.63
C ASN A 279 -54.77 -44.16 -24.80
N GLN A 280 -55.10 -42.88 -25.00
CA GLN A 280 -56.48 -42.47 -25.31
C GLN A 280 -56.95 -43.07 -26.64
N GLY A 281 -56.09 -43.05 -27.66
CA GLY A 281 -56.36 -43.68 -28.96
C GLY A 281 -56.61 -45.18 -28.85
N LEU A 282 -55.74 -45.91 -28.12
CA LEU A 282 -55.90 -47.35 -27.87
C LEU A 282 -57.17 -47.65 -27.06
N LYS A 283 -57.53 -46.81 -26.09
CA LYS A 283 -58.76 -46.96 -25.31
C LYS A 283 -60.01 -46.80 -26.18
N ALA A 284 -60.02 -45.84 -27.10
CA ALA A 284 -61.11 -45.67 -28.07
C ALA A 284 -61.21 -46.85 -29.05
N GLN A 285 -60.08 -47.40 -29.49
CA GLN A 285 -60.05 -48.62 -30.31
C GLN A 285 -60.58 -49.84 -29.54
N LEU A 286 -60.24 -49.95 -28.25
CA LEU A 286 -60.76 -51.02 -27.40
C LEU A 286 -62.28 -50.91 -27.24
N GLU A 287 -62.82 -49.72 -26.97
CA GLU A 287 -64.26 -49.48 -26.84
C GLU A 287 -65.03 -49.81 -28.13
N THR A 288 -64.52 -49.37 -29.28
CA THR A 288 -65.12 -49.73 -30.57
C THR A 288 -65.08 -51.23 -30.85
N SER A 289 -63.99 -51.93 -30.49
CA SER A 289 -63.92 -53.39 -30.60
C SER A 289 -64.90 -54.10 -29.66
N GLN A 290 -65.09 -53.61 -28.43
CA GLN A 290 -66.05 -54.13 -27.46
C GLN A 290 -67.49 -53.97 -27.95
N ASN A 291 -67.83 -52.82 -28.52
CA ASN A 291 -69.15 -52.58 -29.12
C ASN A 291 -69.42 -53.57 -30.26
N ARG A 292 -68.41 -53.83 -31.11
CA ARG A 292 -68.53 -54.80 -32.21
C ARG A 292 -68.68 -56.24 -31.71
N ILE A 293 -67.97 -56.62 -30.65
CA ILE A 293 -68.15 -57.92 -29.99
C ILE A 293 -69.57 -58.05 -29.44
N LYS A 294 -70.10 -57.00 -28.81
CA LYS A 294 -71.46 -56.98 -28.29
C LYS A 294 -72.49 -57.13 -29.40
N GLU A 295 -72.37 -56.38 -30.49
CA GLU A 295 -73.24 -56.53 -31.68
C GLU A 295 -73.22 -57.96 -32.25
N MET A 296 -72.03 -58.56 -32.37
CA MET A 296 -71.92 -59.96 -32.79
C MET A 296 -72.55 -60.92 -31.78
N SER A 297 -72.39 -60.67 -30.48
CA SER A 297 -73.00 -61.48 -29.42
C SER A 297 -74.53 -61.40 -29.46
N ASP A 298 -75.10 -60.21 -29.65
CA ASP A 298 -76.54 -60.00 -29.81
C ASP A 298 -77.06 -60.71 -31.07
N ALA A 299 -76.31 -60.65 -32.18
CA ALA A 299 -76.63 -61.39 -33.40
C ALA A 299 -76.61 -62.92 -33.19
N ILE A 300 -75.62 -63.44 -32.46
CA ILE A 300 -75.54 -64.86 -32.09
C ILE A 300 -76.74 -65.25 -31.21
N GLN A 301 -77.13 -64.40 -30.25
CA GLN A 301 -78.28 -64.66 -29.39
C GLN A 301 -79.59 -64.70 -30.18
N MET A 302 -79.78 -63.77 -31.12
CA MET A 302 -80.91 -63.77 -32.05
C MET A 302 -80.94 -65.05 -32.90
N LEU A 303 -79.81 -65.44 -33.50
CA LEU A 303 -79.71 -66.69 -34.27
C LEU A 303 -79.97 -67.93 -33.41
N THR A 304 -79.55 -67.92 -32.15
CA THR A 304 -79.80 -69.02 -31.20
C THR A 304 -81.30 -69.15 -30.89
N SER A 305 -81.99 -68.03 -30.63
CA SER A 305 -83.46 -68.05 -30.45
C SER A 305 -84.20 -68.50 -31.71
N SER A 306 -83.75 -68.06 -32.90
CA SER A 306 -84.27 -68.55 -34.18
C SER A 306 -84.06 -70.05 -34.35
N LYS A 307 -82.88 -70.56 -33.99
CA LYS A 307 -82.59 -72.00 -33.98
C LYS A 307 -83.51 -72.75 -33.03
N GLU A 308 -83.78 -72.24 -31.84
CA GLU A 308 -84.70 -72.86 -30.88
C GLU A 308 -86.15 -72.88 -31.37
N ILE A 309 -86.61 -71.82 -32.05
CA ILE A 309 -87.92 -71.78 -32.69
C ILE A 309 -88.01 -72.83 -33.80
N LEU A 310 -87.03 -72.87 -34.69
CA LEU A 310 -86.95 -73.88 -35.75
C LEU A 310 -86.84 -75.30 -35.19
N ALA A 311 -86.13 -75.50 -34.07
CA ALA A 311 -86.07 -76.78 -33.39
C ALA A 311 -87.43 -77.20 -32.81
N LYS A 312 -88.20 -76.25 -32.26
CA LYS A 312 -89.58 -76.50 -31.82
C LYS A 312 -90.53 -76.80 -32.98
N GLU A 313 -90.37 -76.13 -34.12
CA GLU A 313 -91.11 -76.45 -35.35
C GLU A 313 -90.74 -77.84 -35.87
N LEU A 314 -89.45 -78.22 -35.81
CA LEU A 314 -88.98 -79.56 -36.13
C LEU A 314 -89.57 -80.61 -35.17
N ASP A 315 -89.64 -80.32 -33.87
CA ASP A 315 -90.29 -81.18 -32.87
C ASP A 315 -91.81 -81.30 -33.08
N GLN A 316 -92.47 -80.27 -33.62
CA GLN A 316 -93.88 -80.33 -34.02
C GLN A 316 -94.11 -81.16 -35.30
N LEU A 317 -93.08 -81.30 -36.14
CA LEU A 317 -93.09 -82.16 -37.34
C LEU A 317 -92.65 -83.60 -37.04
N ARG A 318 -92.08 -83.86 -35.86
CA ARG A 318 -91.62 -85.18 -35.41
C ARG A 318 -92.74 -86.25 -35.32
N PRO A 319 -93.97 -85.94 -34.85
CA PRO A 319 -95.10 -86.89 -34.88
C PRO A 319 -95.54 -87.28 -36.30
N PHE A 320 -95.30 -86.40 -37.30
CA PHE A 320 -95.53 -86.71 -38.71
C PHE A 320 -94.40 -87.56 -39.31
N ALA A 321 -93.18 -87.44 -38.79
CA ALA A 321 -92.04 -88.29 -39.17
C ALA A 321 -92.08 -89.68 -38.49
N GLU A 322 -92.57 -89.78 -37.25
CA GLU A 322 -92.85 -91.05 -36.55
C GLU A 322 -93.97 -91.84 -37.24
N ALA A 323 -95.00 -91.18 -37.77
CA ALA A 323 -96.04 -91.84 -38.58
C ALA A 323 -95.53 -92.32 -39.97
N ALA A 324 -94.36 -91.87 -40.41
CA ALA A 324 -93.75 -92.20 -41.70
C ALA A 324 -92.60 -93.22 -41.60
N GLY A 325 -92.31 -93.76 -40.41
CA GLY A 325 -91.36 -94.86 -40.23
C GLY A 325 -89.94 -94.56 -40.70
N ILE A 326 -89.37 -93.42 -40.28
CA ILE A 326 -87.97 -93.08 -40.54
C ILE A 326 -87.21 -93.03 -39.22
N GLU A 327 -87.05 -94.20 -38.61
CA GLU A 327 -85.99 -94.48 -37.65
C GLU A 327 -84.92 -95.27 -38.37
N ASP A 328 -83.79 -94.64 -38.62
CA ASP A 328 -82.48 -95.23 -38.37
C ASP A 328 -81.41 -94.26 -38.86
N TYR A 329 -80.39 -94.03 -38.04
CA TYR A 329 -78.96 -93.99 -38.41
C TYR A 329 -78.17 -93.58 -37.16
N GLU A 330 -78.32 -94.37 -36.10
CA GLU A 330 -77.82 -94.07 -34.75
C GLU A 330 -76.28 -94.12 -34.59
N ASN A 331 -75.50 -94.42 -35.64
CA ASN A 331 -74.05 -94.62 -35.46
C ASN A 331 -73.10 -94.04 -36.53
N ILE A 332 -73.57 -93.14 -37.40
CA ILE A 332 -72.70 -92.39 -38.35
C ILE A 332 -72.42 -90.94 -37.88
N PRO A 333 -73.38 -90.19 -37.32
CA PRO A 333 -73.14 -88.82 -36.82
C PRO A 333 -72.10 -88.76 -35.70
N THR A 334 -72.04 -89.79 -34.84
CA THR A 334 -71.10 -89.90 -33.71
C THR A 334 -69.65 -90.01 -34.17
N PHE A 335 -69.38 -90.74 -35.26
CA PHE A 335 -68.03 -90.84 -35.83
C PHE A 335 -67.60 -89.57 -36.56
N ILE A 336 -68.52 -88.91 -37.30
CA ILE A 336 -68.22 -87.63 -37.95
C ILE A 336 -68.01 -86.53 -36.91
N HIS A 337 -68.83 -86.49 -35.85
CA HIS A 337 -68.66 -85.55 -34.73
C HIS A 337 -67.34 -85.79 -34.00
N ALA A 338 -66.97 -87.05 -33.72
CA ALA A 338 -65.70 -87.39 -33.09
C ALA A 338 -64.48 -87.03 -33.96
N ILE A 339 -64.59 -87.10 -35.30
CA ILE A 339 -63.55 -86.66 -36.23
C ILE A 339 -63.46 -85.12 -36.27
N GLN A 340 -64.60 -84.43 -36.27
CA GLN A 340 -64.66 -82.96 -36.25
C GLN A 340 -64.10 -82.41 -34.92
N GLU A 341 -64.49 -83.02 -33.82
CA GLU A 341 -64.01 -82.73 -32.47
C GLU A 341 -62.51 -83.00 -32.34
N ASN A 342 -61.99 -84.11 -32.89
CA ASN A 342 -60.54 -84.33 -32.97
C ASN A 342 -59.82 -83.25 -33.78
N LYS A 343 -60.40 -82.77 -34.88
CA LYS A 343 -59.81 -81.68 -35.68
C LYS A 343 -59.76 -80.36 -34.90
N GLU A 344 -60.82 -80.02 -34.18
CA GLU A 344 -60.85 -78.81 -33.35
C GLU A 344 -59.91 -78.92 -32.15
N LEU A 345 -59.88 -80.07 -31.47
CA LEU A 345 -58.88 -80.36 -30.43
C LEU A 345 -57.45 -80.31 -30.95
N HIS A 346 -57.21 -80.68 -32.21
CA HIS A 346 -55.89 -80.59 -32.81
C HIS A 346 -55.50 -79.14 -33.12
N LYS A 347 -56.42 -78.33 -33.65
CA LYS A 347 -56.21 -76.88 -33.83
C LYS A 347 -55.96 -76.19 -32.51
N GLU A 348 -56.71 -76.55 -31.47
CA GLU A 348 -56.56 -75.96 -30.15
C GLU A 348 -55.23 -76.36 -29.52
N ASN A 349 -54.81 -77.62 -29.63
CA ASN A 349 -53.45 -78.04 -29.24
C ASN A 349 -52.36 -77.27 -29.98
N LEU A 350 -52.55 -76.97 -31.27
CA LEU A 350 -51.60 -76.19 -32.05
C LEU A 350 -51.52 -74.74 -31.56
N ARG A 351 -52.67 -74.12 -31.24
CA ARG A 351 -52.73 -72.78 -30.64
C ARG A 351 -52.05 -72.75 -29.28
N ILE A 352 -52.39 -73.69 -28.40
CA ILE A 352 -51.77 -73.82 -27.07
C ILE A 352 -50.26 -73.99 -27.20
N LYS A 353 -49.79 -74.82 -28.15
CA LYS A 353 -48.36 -75.01 -28.39
C LYS A 353 -47.67 -73.73 -28.87
N THR A 354 -48.33 -72.96 -29.73
CA THR A 354 -47.79 -71.67 -30.23
C THR A 354 -47.73 -70.64 -29.10
N ALA A 355 -48.82 -70.47 -28.35
CA ALA A 355 -48.86 -69.58 -27.19
C ALA A 355 -47.85 -69.98 -26.09
N ASN A 356 -47.61 -71.28 -25.91
CA ASN A 356 -46.61 -71.77 -24.97
C ASN A 356 -45.18 -71.44 -25.42
N GLU A 357 -44.87 -71.50 -26.72
CA GLU A 357 -43.56 -71.10 -27.23
C GLU A 357 -43.38 -69.58 -27.14
N GLU A 358 -44.41 -68.79 -27.44
CA GLU A 358 -44.41 -67.32 -27.24
C GLU A 358 -44.18 -66.94 -25.78
N SER A 359 -44.85 -67.62 -24.84
CA SER A 359 -44.66 -67.43 -23.39
C SER A 359 -43.23 -67.77 -22.96
N LYS A 360 -42.66 -68.84 -23.53
CA LYS A 360 -41.28 -69.25 -23.26
C LYS A 360 -40.25 -68.25 -23.80
N ASP A 361 -40.48 -67.67 -24.98
CA ASP A 361 -39.62 -66.63 -25.53
C ASP A 361 -39.74 -65.32 -24.74
N SER A 362 -40.95 -64.95 -24.32
CA SER A 362 -41.16 -63.83 -23.39
C SER A 362 -40.42 -64.04 -22.06
N TYR A 363 -40.43 -65.27 -21.52
CA TYR A 363 -39.69 -65.60 -20.29
C TYR A 363 -38.18 -65.44 -20.47
N LYS A 364 -37.61 -65.89 -21.60
CA LYS A 364 -36.18 -65.68 -21.90
C LYS A 364 -35.83 -64.19 -22.01
N GLN A 365 -36.67 -63.41 -22.69
CA GLN A 365 -36.45 -61.97 -22.82
C GLN A 365 -36.50 -61.28 -21.46
N MET A 366 -37.47 -61.64 -20.62
CA MET A 366 -37.57 -61.12 -19.25
C MET A 366 -36.36 -61.52 -18.40
N GLN A 367 -35.85 -62.74 -18.54
CA GLN A 367 -34.63 -63.18 -17.86
C GLN A 367 -33.39 -62.40 -18.32
N SER A 368 -33.29 -62.08 -19.62
CA SER A 368 -32.23 -61.21 -20.17
C SER A 368 -32.28 -59.82 -19.55
N VAL A 369 -33.46 -59.18 -19.57
CA VAL A 369 -33.67 -57.85 -18.97
C VAL A 369 -33.37 -57.86 -17.48
N GLN A 370 -33.80 -58.89 -16.76
CA GLN A 370 -33.52 -59.04 -15.33
C GLN A 370 -32.00 -59.09 -15.08
N SER A 371 -31.25 -59.84 -15.90
CA SER A 371 -29.79 -59.92 -15.78
C SER A 371 -29.11 -58.59 -16.05
N GLU A 372 -29.53 -57.86 -17.08
CA GLU A 372 -29.00 -56.53 -17.43
C GLU A 372 -29.25 -55.52 -16.30
N VAL A 373 -30.46 -55.48 -15.75
CA VAL A 373 -30.83 -54.60 -14.63
C VAL A 373 -30.01 -54.91 -13.38
N PHE A 374 -29.71 -56.19 -13.10
CA PHE A 374 -28.84 -56.55 -11.98
C PHE A 374 -27.40 -56.07 -12.19
N GLU A 375 -26.87 -56.21 -13.40
CA GLU A 375 -25.52 -55.75 -13.73
C GLU A 375 -25.40 -54.22 -13.66
N GLU A 376 -26.41 -53.50 -14.18
CA GLU A 376 -26.47 -52.04 -14.10
C GLU A 376 -26.59 -51.56 -12.65
N ASN A 377 -27.44 -52.19 -11.83
CA ASN A 377 -27.54 -51.88 -10.41
C ASN A 377 -26.21 -52.12 -9.66
N ALA A 378 -25.47 -53.17 -10.00
CA ALA A 378 -24.16 -53.41 -9.41
C ALA A 378 -23.15 -52.31 -9.80
N LYS A 379 -23.17 -51.86 -11.06
CA LYS A 379 -22.34 -50.72 -11.53
C LYS A 379 -22.70 -49.42 -10.83
N LEU A 380 -23.99 -49.14 -10.67
CA LEU A 380 -24.48 -47.95 -9.97
C LEU A 380 -24.09 -47.95 -8.50
N ARG A 381 -24.22 -49.08 -7.80
CA ARG A 381 -23.75 -49.21 -6.41
C ARG A 381 -22.26 -48.91 -6.27
N LYS A 382 -21.43 -49.51 -7.13
CA LYS A 382 -19.99 -49.26 -7.13
C LYS A 382 -19.64 -47.78 -7.40
N ARG A 383 -20.40 -47.13 -8.30
CA ARG A 383 -20.24 -45.70 -8.56
C ARG A 383 -20.64 -44.85 -7.36
N ASN A 384 -21.73 -45.18 -6.67
CA ASN A 384 -22.14 -44.49 -5.45
C ASN A 384 -21.09 -44.64 -4.35
N GLU A 385 -20.56 -45.85 -4.13
CA GLU A 385 -19.47 -46.09 -3.17
C GLU A 385 -18.20 -45.27 -3.49
N ASP A 386 -17.89 -45.07 -4.78
CA ASP A 386 -16.76 -44.23 -5.20
C ASP A 386 -17.03 -42.74 -4.95
N LEU A 387 -18.25 -42.29 -5.18
CA LEU A 387 -18.66 -40.91 -4.90
C LEU A 387 -18.65 -40.64 -3.39
N GLU A 388 -19.18 -41.56 -2.57
CA GLU A 388 -19.16 -41.45 -1.11
C GLU A 388 -17.72 -41.34 -0.58
N ARG A 389 -16.79 -42.19 -1.06
CA ARG A 389 -15.37 -42.08 -0.69
C ARG A 389 -14.73 -40.75 -1.11
N ARG A 390 -15.11 -40.18 -2.26
CA ARG A 390 -14.62 -38.85 -2.67
C ARG A 390 -15.20 -37.74 -1.81
N PHE A 391 -16.48 -37.84 -1.44
CA PHE A 391 -17.10 -36.89 -0.53
C PHE A 391 -16.43 -36.91 0.84
N GLU A 392 -16.21 -38.09 1.42
CA GLU A 392 -15.48 -38.24 2.68
C GLU A 392 -14.08 -37.61 2.60
N HIS A 393 -13.35 -37.86 1.51
CA HIS A 393 -12.02 -37.28 1.32
C HIS A 393 -12.03 -35.75 1.28
N VAL A 394 -12.99 -35.14 0.56
CA VAL A 394 -13.14 -33.68 0.51
C VAL A 394 -13.53 -33.12 1.88
N ASP A 395 -14.37 -33.81 2.64
CA ASP A 395 -14.79 -33.40 3.98
C ASP A 395 -13.60 -33.44 4.98
N ASP A 396 -12.74 -34.44 4.87
CA ASP A 396 -11.47 -34.52 5.61
C ASP A 396 -10.51 -33.38 5.24
N GLU A 397 -10.37 -33.06 3.95
CA GLU A 397 -9.56 -31.94 3.47
C GLU A 397 -10.09 -30.59 3.99
N LEU A 398 -11.41 -30.38 3.92
CA LEU A 398 -12.06 -29.18 4.45
C LEU A 398 -11.85 -29.06 5.97
N THR A 399 -11.94 -30.17 6.69
CA THR A 399 -11.70 -30.20 8.14
C THR A 399 -10.25 -29.84 8.46
N CYS A 400 -9.28 -30.41 7.73
CA CYS A 400 -7.86 -30.09 7.89
C CYS A 400 -7.56 -28.61 7.60
N VAL A 401 -8.13 -28.06 6.52
CA VAL A 401 -8.00 -26.64 6.19
C VAL A 401 -8.59 -25.78 7.31
N ASN A 402 -9.81 -26.08 7.78
CA ASN A 402 -10.44 -25.32 8.87
C ASN A 402 -9.60 -25.34 10.15
N GLU A 403 -9.01 -26.48 10.52
CA GLU A 403 -8.12 -26.58 11.68
C GLU A 403 -6.85 -25.76 11.51
N ASN A 404 -6.26 -25.73 10.32
CA ASN A 404 -5.07 -24.94 10.03
C ASN A 404 -5.37 -23.44 10.09
N TRP A 405 -6.47 -23.00 9.50
CA TRP A 405 -6.94 -21.61 9.59
C TRP A 405 -7.21 -21.19 11.05
N ALA A 406 -7.80 -22.08 11.85
CA ALA A 406 -8.02 -21.81 13.28
C ALA A 406 -6.70 -21.67 14.07
N LYS A 407 -5.68 -22.48 13.75
CA LYS A 407 -4.34 -22.38 14.35
C LYS A 407 -3.65 -21.07 13.94
N GLU A 408 -3.62 -20.75 12.65
CA GLU A 408 -3.02 -19.51 12.14
C GLU A 408 -3.68 -18.27 12.74
N LEU A 409 -5.02 -18.25 12.82
CA LEU A 409 -5.74 -17.15 13.43
C LEU A 409 -5.35 -16.96 14.91
N LYS A 410 -5.20 -18.06 15.65
CA LYS A 410 -4.79 -18.03 17.06
C LYS A 410 -3.34 -17.55 17.22
N GLU A 411 -2.43 -17.98 16.35
CA GLU A 411 -1.04 -17.52 16.36
C GLU A 411 -0.95 -16.03 16.05
N LYS A 412 -1.65 -15.57 15.00
CA LYS A 412 -1.71 -14.14 14.65
C LYS A 412 -2.31 -13.31 15.79
N GLN A 413 -3.35 -13.81 16.46
CA GLN A 413 -3.92 -13.13 17.63
C GLN A 413 -2.89 -13.00 18.76
N GLN A 414 -2.13 -14.05 19.06
CA GLN A 414 -1.09 -14.00 20.08
C GLN A 414 0.04 -13.03 19.71
N ASP A 415 0.44 -12.97 18.44
CA ASP A 415 1.47 -12.04 17.99
C ASP A 415 0.98 -10.58 18.06
N TRP A 416 -0.27 -10.32 17.70
CA TRP A 416 -0.90 -9.02 17.90
C TRP A 416 -0.92 -8.61 19.37
N GLU A 417 -1.24 -9.52 20.29
CA GLU A 417 -1.22 -9.26 21.74
C GLU A 417 0.20 -8.94 22.24
N LYS A 418 1.24 -9.64 21.74
CA LYS A 418 2.64 -9.34 22.08
C LYS A 418 3.07 -7.96 21.58
N ILE A 419 2.76 -7.63 20.32
CA ILE A 419 3.08 -6.32 19.73
C ILE A 419 2.38 -5.21 20.50
N LYS A 420 1.09 -5.39 20.81
CA LYS A 420 0.33 -4.44 21.61
C LYS A 420 0.97 -4.23 22.99
N PHE A 421 1.34 -5.30 23.69
CA PHE A 421 1.99 -5.19 25.00
C PHE A 421 3.33 -4.46 24.92
N ALA A 422 4.16 -4.74 23.90
CA ALA A 422 5.43 -4.06 23.70
C ALA A 422 5.24 -2.55 23.45
N ALA A 423 4.29 -2.19 22.59
CA ALA A 423 3.95 -0.80 22.31
C ALA A 423 3.41 -0.06 23.55
N GLU A 424 2.55 -0.71 24.34
CA GLU A 424 2.04 -0.14 25.61
C GLU A 424 3.18 0.09 26.62
N SER A 425 4.14 -0.84 26.71
CA SER A 425 5.32 -0.68 27.56
C SER A 425 6.22 0.47 27.10
N GLU A 426 6.42 0.65 25.80
CA GLU A 426 7.22 1.74 25.24
C GLU A 426 6.55 3.11 25.50
N VAL A 427 5.23 3.21 25.29
CA VAL A 427 4.46 4.41 25.60
C VAL A 427 4.56 4.80 27.08
N LEU A 428 4.53 3.81 27.99
CA LEU A 428 4.74 4.06 29.41
C LEU A 428 6.15 4.61 29.68
N SER A 429 7.19 4.02 29.09
CA SER A 429 8.57 4.50 29.25
C SER A 429 8.75 5.94 28.72
N LEU A 430 8.20 6.25 27.55
CA LEU A 430 8.25 7.59 26.97
C LEU A 430 7.50 8.61 27.84
N ARG A 431 6.37 8.24 28.44
CA ARG A 431 5.65 9.09 29.40
C ARG A 431 6.48 9.38 30.65
N GLU A 432 7.18 8.38 31.19
CA GLU A 432 8.09 8.57 32.32
C GLU A 432 9.25 9.51 31.98
N GLN A 433 9.86 9.33 30.80
CA GLN A 433 10.92 10.22 30.31
C GLN A 433 10.43 11.67 30.13
N LEU A 434 9.24 11.85 29.55
CA LEU A 434 8.63 13.16 29.38
C LEU A 434 8.38 13.83 30.74
N GLY A 435 7.87 13.09 31.72
CA GLY A 435 7.71 13.58 33.09
C GLY A 435 9.02 14.02 33.73
N HIS A 436 10.10 13.26 33.52
CA HIS A 436 11.43 13.63 34.01
C HIS A 436 11.96 14.92 33.36
N LEU A 437 11.86 15.03 32.02
CA LEU A 437 12.26 16.23 31.29
C LEU A 437 11.46 17.46 31.71
N GLN A 438 10.15 17.31 31.92
CA GLN A 438 9.31 18.39 32.44
C GLN A 438 9.81 18.87 33.81
N SER A 439 10.16 17.95 34.72
CA SER A 439 10.73 18.30 36.03
C SER A 439 12.06 19.05 35.92
N ILE A 440 12.94 18.66 34.99
CA ILE A 440 14.20 19.36 34.73
C ILE A 440 13.93 20.78 34.23
N VAL A 441 13.01 20.96 33.29
CA VAL A 441 12.65 22.28 32.74
C VAL A 441 12.07 23.17 33.83
N GLU A 442 11.19 22.64 34.68
CA GLU A 442 10.64 23.39 35.83
C GLU A 442 11.74 23.82 36.81
N ALA A 443 12.72 22.95 37.08
CA ALA A 443 13.86 23.28 37.94
C ALA A 443 14.75 24.37 37.33
N ALA A 444 15.11 24.23 36.04
CA ALA A 444 15.93 25.20 35.32
C ALA A 444 15.22 26.57 35.21
N THR A 445 13.91 26.57 34.97
CA THR A 445 13.10 27.79 34.92
C THR A 445 13.07 28.48 36.29
N ARG A 446 12.97 27.71 37.37
CA ARG A 446 13.02 28.23 38.75
C ARG A 446 14.39 28.86 39.06
N GLU A 447 15.48 28.18 38.70
CA GLU A 447 16.84 28.69 38.88
C GLU A 447 17.10 29.94 38.05
N ALA A 448 16.64 29.99 36.79
CA ALA A 448 16.74 31.17 35.95
C ALA A 448 16.00 32.37 36.55
N ALA A 449 14.79 32.15 37.10
CA ALA A 449 14.03 33.19 37.78
C ALA A 449 14.74 33.69 39.07
N GLU A 450 15.38 32.80 39.83
CA GLU A 450 16.17 33.18 41.00
C GLU A 450 17.42 33.96 40.62
N ASN A 451 18.14 33.53 39.59
CA ASN A 451 19.31 34.25 39.07
C ASN A 451 18.94 35.64 38.54
N ALA A 452 17.80 35.77 37.85
CA ALA A 452 17.30 37.07 37.41
C ALA A 452 17.03 38.02 38.60
N ARG A 453 16.47 37.50 39.70
CA ARG A 453 16.29 38.30 40.94
C ARG A 453 17.63 38.74 41.54
N ARG A 454 18.60 37.83 41.65
CA ARG A 454 19.95 38.14 42.16
C ARG A 454 20.65 39.20 41.31
N VAL A 455 20.53 39.13 39.98
CA VAL A 455 21.08 40.15 39.08
C VAL A 455 20.44 41.51 39.34
N ASN A 456 19.12 41.58 39.46
CA ASN A 456 18.42 42.83 39.75
C ASN A 456 18.81 43.42 41.12
N GLU A 457 19.02 42.58 42.15
CA GLU A 457 19.55 43.01 43.45
C GLU A 457 20.96 43.60 43.31
N LEU A 458 21.87 42.92 42.62
CA LEU A 458 23.23 43.40 42.37
C LEU A 458 23.26 44.69 41.53
N GLU A 459 22.34 44.84 40.57
CA GLU A 459 22.20 46.07 39.79
C GLU A 459 21.76 47.23 40.69
N ASN A 460 20.80 47.02 41.60
CA ASN A 460 20.39 48.02 42.58
C ASN A 460 21.54 48.41 43.52
N GLU A 461 22.29 47.43 44.02
CA GLU A 461 23.49 47.68 44.83
C GLU A 461 24.54 48.49 44.05
N ARG A 462 24.79 48.13 42.78
CA ARG A 462 25.70 48.88 41.91
C ARG A 462 25.23 50.33 41.71
N HIS A 463 23.93 50.54 41.50
CA HIS A 463 23.36 51.88 41.36
C HIS A 463 23.52 52.70 42.64
N GLU A 464 23.32 52.09 43.81
CA GLU A 464 23.51 52.76 45.09
C GLU A 464 24.98 53.10 45.36
N VAL A 465 25.91 52.18 45.08
CA VAL A 465 27.35 52.44 45.19
C VAL A 465 27.78 53.58 44.26
N ARG A 466 27.28 53.60 43.01
CA ARG A 466 27.55 54.70 42.07
C ARG A 466 27.03 56.02 42.61
N ARG A 467 25.80 56.06 43.11
CA ARG A 467 25.20 57.27 43.72
C ARG A 467 26.02 57.78 44.91
N LEU A 468 26.49 56.89 45.78
CA LEU A 468 27.36 57.24 46.91
C LEU A 468 28.72 57.76 46.44
N SER A 469 29.31 57.12 45.43
CA SER A 469 30.58 57.54 44.82
C SER A 469 30.48 58.94 44.21
N ASP A 470 29.42 59.21 43.45
CA ASP A 470 29.14 60.52 42.85
C ASP A 470 28.94 61.59 43.94
N ALA A 471 28.21 61.29 45.01
CA ALA A 471 28.01 62.21 46.14
C ALA A 471 29.34 62.54 46.85
N VAL A 472 30.22 61.55 47.05
CA VAL A 472 31.55 61.78 47.62
C VAL A 472 32.42 62.60 46.65
N HIS A 473 32.36 62.33 45.35
CA HIS A 473 33.09 63.09 44.34
C HIS A 473 32.66 64.56 44.33
N ILE A 474 31.35 64.84 44.32
CA ILE A 474 30.81 66.20 44.40
C ILE A 474 31.28 66.88 45.69
N LYS A 475 31.14 66.24 46.85
CA LYS A 475 31.54 66.84 48.14
C LYS A 475 33.04 67.14 48.21
N THR A 476 33.89 66.25 47.69
CA THR A 476 35.34 66.47 47.64
C THR A 476 35.71 67.56 46.64
N GLN A 477 35.05 67.62 45.49
CA GLN A 477 35.25 68.67 44.49
C GLN A 477 34.81 70.05 45.01
N GLU A 478 33.68 70.13 45.72
CA GLU A 478 33.20 71.36 46.37
C GLU A 478 34.19 71.85 47.44
N GLU A 479 34.69 70.95 48.28
CA GLU A 479 35.68 71.29 49.32
C GLU A 479 37.00 71.75 48.71
N LEU A 480 37.51 71.06 47.70
CA LEU A 480 38.69 71.50 46.94
C LEU A 480 38.47 72.87 46.29
N SER A 481 37.30 73.09 45.69
CA SER A 481 36.94 74.37 45.08
C SER A 481 36.88 75.50 46.13
N ARG A 482 36.39 75.21 47.33
CA ARG A 482 36.39 76.14 48.47
C ARG A 482 37.82 76.46 48.91
N GLN A 483 38.68 75.46 49.06
CA GLN A 483 40.08 75.66 49.44
C GLN A 483 40.85 76.48 48.40
N VAL A 484 40.65 76.17 47.11
CA VAL A 484 41.23 76.96 46.00
C VAL A 484 40.76 78.41 46.06
N ARG A 485 39.48 78.66 46.38
CA ARG A 485 38.96 80.03 46.54
C ARG A 485 39.64 80.75 47.70
N ILE A 486 39.76 80.13 48.87
CA ILE A 486 40.44 80.69 50.04
C ILE A 486 41.92 81.00 49.73
N LEU A 487 42.61 80.10 49.02
CA LEU A 487 44.01 80.33 48.62
C LEU A 487 44.14 81.47 47.61
N LYS A 488 43.19 81.60 46.67
CA LYS A 488 43.15 82.74 45.75
C LYS A 488 42.92 84.06 46.48
N ASP A 489 41.99 84.09 47.43
CA ASP A 489 41.71 85.29 48.23
C ASP A 489 42.95 85.69 49.06
N ARG A 490 43.62 84.73 49.71
CA ARG A 490 44.89 84.98 50.42
C ARG A 490 46.02 85.46 49.52
N LEU A 491 46.11 84.91 48.30
CA LEU A 491 47.09 85.35 47.32
C LEU A 491 46.81 86.80 46.89
N ALA A 492 45.54 87.14 46.65
CA ALA A 492 45.13 88.52 46.34
C ALA A 492 45.43 89.49 47.49
N ASP A 493 45.18 89.09 48.75
CA ASP A 493 45.55 89.87 49.93
C ASP A 493 47.07 90.07 50.03
N SER A 494 47.86 89.02 49.78
CA SER A 494 49.32 89.09 49.75
C SER A 494 49.82 89.99 48.62
N ASP A 495 49.22 89.91 47.43
CA ASP A 495 49.55 90.77 46.30
C ASP A 495 49.23 92.24 46.63
N SER A 496 48.12 92.51 47.34
CA SER A 496 47.79 93.85 47.85
C SER A 496 48.82 94.35 48.86
N GLN A 497 49.25 93.50 49.81
CA GLN A 497 50.29 93.85 50.76
C GLN A 497 51.64 94.13 50.09
N VAL A 498 52.00 93.34 49.07
CA VAL A 498 53.21 93.58 48.26
C VAL A 498 53.08 94.89 47.49
N ALA A 499 51.90 95.22 46.95
CA ALA A 499 51.65 96.50 46.31
C ALA A 499 51.81 97.67 47.30
N GLU A 500 51.27 97.56 48.51
CA GLU A 500 51.45 98.55 49.59
C GLU A 500 52.92 98.70 50.00
N LEU A 501 53.65 97.59 50.17
CA LEU A 501 55.08 97.60 50.44
C LEU A 501 55.88 98.22 49.30
N ASN A 502 55.52 97.97 48.04
CA ASN A 502 56.15 98.61 46.89
C ASN A 502 55.91 100.13 46.87
N VAL A 503 54.73 100.59 47.28
CA VAL A 503 54.44 102.03 47.46
C VAL A 503 55.31 102.60 48.58
N LEU A 504 55.43 101.92 49.72
CA LEU A 504 56.29 102.33 50.84
C LEU A 504 57.78 102.31 50.48
N VAL A 505 58.26 101.31 49.74
CA VAL A 505 59.64 101.26 49.24
C VAL A 505 59.88 102.37 48.24
N SER A 506 58.90 102.68 47.38
CA SER A 506 58.99 103.80 46.45
C SER A 506 59.03 105.14 47.18
N SER A 507 58.24 105.32 48.26
CA SER A 507 58.30 106.52 49.10
C SER A 507 59.61 106.61 49.87
N LEU A 508 60.12 105.49 50.41
CA LEU A 508 61.40 105.45 51.13
C LEU A 508 62.58 105.70 50.18
N ALA A 509 62.50 105.21 48.93
CA ALA A 509 63.47 105.52 47.88
C ALA A 509 63.40 107.00 47.45
N ALA A 510 62.20 107.59 47.43
CA ALA A 510 62.03 109.02 47.22
C ALA A 510 62.64 109.83 48.39
N ASP A 511 62.42 109.41 49.64
CA ASP A 511 63.03 110.02 50.83
C ASP A 511 64.54 109.83 50.86
N ALA A 512 65.06 108.65 50.50
CA ALA A 512 66.49 108.39 50.42
C ALA A 512 67.16 109.21 49.31
N THR A 513 66.49 109.44 48.17
CA THR A 513 66.98 110.33 47.12
C THR A 513 66.89 111.81 47.52
N ALA A 514 65.89 112.20 48.33
CA ALA A 514 65.81 113.52 48.94
C ALA A 514 66.93 113.74 49.97
N SER A 515 67.16 112.82 50.90
CA SER A 515 68.30 112.88 51.83
C SER A 515 69.65 112.78 51.11
N ARG A 516 69.76 112.05 49.99
CA ARG A 516 70.99 112.05 49.18
C ARG A 516 71.23 113.39 48.49
N ARG A 517 70.17 114.12 48.10
CA ARG A 517 70.29 115.52 47.65
C ARG A 517 70.72 116.43 48.81
N GLU A 518 70.09 116.32 49.97
CA GLU A 518 70.46 117.13 51.16
C GLU A 518 71.91 116.89 51.59
N ILE A 519 72.40 115.64 51.55
CA ILE A 519 73.81 115.31 51.83
C ILE A 519 74.73 115.84 50.73
N SER A 520 74.29 115.83 49.47
CA SER A 520 75.06 116.39 48.35
C SER A 520 75.07 117.92 48.34
N ASP A 521 74.10 118.58 48.98
CA ASP A 521 74.04 120.04 49.14
C ASP A 521 74.83 120.53 50.38
N LEU A 522 75.24 119.60 51.27
CA LEU A 522 76.04 119.85 52.48
C LEU A 522 77.55 119.56 52.31
N LEU A 523 77.96 118.96 51.18
CA LEU A 523 79.36 118.71 50.79
C LEU A 523 79.73 119.64 49.63
#